data_AF-A0A957J9Z2-F1
#
_entry.id   AF-A0A957J9Z2-F1
#
_cell.length_a   1.000
_cell.length_b   1.000
_cell.length_c   1.000
_cell.angle_alpha   90.00
_cell.angle_beta   90.00
_cell.angle_gamma   90.00
#
_symmetry.space_group_name_H-M   'P 1'
#
loop_
_entity.id
_entity.type
_entity.pdbx_description
1 polymer ?
#
loop_
_entity_poly.entity_id
_entity_poly.type
_entity_poly.pdbx_seq_one_letter_code
_entity_poly.pdbx_strand_id
1 'polypeptide(L)'
;TLTILSGNPIYTLILNGFAGFYEQMALFYFSEPSPRAHSRQFYSDMHTCAQQADADTARTIVQNMMAASRRLWQEQTEPLTSLRR
;
A
#
# COMPACT_ATOMS: atom_id res chain seq x y z
N THR A 1 -6.96 -6.27 -9.09
CA THR A 1 -8.42 -6.39 -9.33
C THR A 1 -9.16 -5.06 -9.20
N LEU A 2 -8.95 -4.25 -8.15
CA LEU A 2 -9.65 -2.96 -7.99
C LEU A 2 -9.49 -2.00 -9.17
N THR A 3 -8.30 -1.92 -9.79
CA THR A 3 -8.05 -1.10 -10.98
C THR A 3 -8.90 -1.52 -12.18
N ILE A 4 -9.19 -2.81 -12.32
CA ILE A 4 -10.06 -3.35 -13.37
C ILE A 4 -11.52 -2.98 -13.07
N LEU A 5 -11.94 -3.13 -11.81
CA LEU A 5 -13.30 -2.80 -11.36
C LEU A 5 -13.64 -1.31 -11.48
N SER A 6 -12.64 -0.43 -11.54
CA SER A 6 -12.85 1.00 -11.80
C SER A 6 -13.48 1.31 -13.17
N GLY A 7 -13.48 0.35 -14.10
CA GLY A 7 -13.93 0.54 -15.48
C GLY A 7 -12.98 1.38 -16.35
N ASN A 8 -11.96 2.01 -15.77
CA ASN A 8 -10.96 2.78 -16.50
C ASN A 8 -9.66 1.96 -16.67
N PRO A 9 -9.32 1.54 -17.90
CA PRO A 9 -8.15 0.70 -18.15
C PRO A 9 -6.82 1.39 -17.84
N ILE A 10 -6.78 2.74 -17.84
CA ILE A 10 -5.57 3.52 -17.56
C ILE A 10 -4.99 3.14 -16.19
N TYR A 11 -5.82 2.95 -15.16
CA TYR A 11 -5.32 2.58 -13.83
C TYR A 11 -4.65 1.19 -13.81
N THR A 12 -5.17 0.25 -14.59
CA THR A 12 -4.55 -1.09 -14.70
C THR A 12 -3.24 -1.00 -15.48
N LEU A 13 -3.20 -0.22 -16.56
CA LEU A 13 -1.98 -0.01 -17.34
C LEU A 13 -0.87 0.67 -16.52
N ILE A 14 -1.21 1.67 -15.71
CA ILE A 14 -0.28 2.29 -14.78
C ILE A 14 0.29 1.24 -13.82
N LEU A 15 -0.57 0.43 -13.19
CA LEU A 15 -0.12 -0.60 -12.25
C LEU A 15 0.77 -1.64 -12.93
N ASN A 16 0.41 -2.08 -14.15
CA ASN A 16 1.21 -3.01 -14.94
C ASN A 16 2.61 -2.47 -15.25
N GLY A 17 2.71 -1.16 -15.55
CA GLY A 17 3.99 -0.50 -15.80
C GLY A 17 4.97 -0.56 -14.62
N PHE A 18 4.47 -0.76 -13.39
CA PHE A 18 5.30 -0.88 -12.19
C PHE A 18 5.33 -2.29 -11.58
N ALA A 19 4.71 -3.30 -12.20
CA ALA A 19 4.49 -4.62 -11.59
C ALA A 19 5.79 -5.25 -11.04
N GLY A 20 6.84 -5.35 -11.87
CA GLY A 20 8.12 -5.94 -11.43
C GLY A 20 8.83 -5.12 -10.35
N PHE A 21 8.66 -3.80 -10.32
CA PHE A 21 9.24 -2.94 -9.30
C PHE A 21 8.51 -3.08 -7.96
N TYR A 22 7.18 -3.03 -7.97
CA TYR A 22 6.37 -3.18 -6.75
C TYR A 22 6.52 -4.58 -6.13
N GLU A 23 6.67 -5.63 -6.94
CA GLU A 23 6.91 -6.99 -6.45
C GLU A 23 8.24 -7.07 -5.66
N GLN A 24 9.31 -6.51 -6.19
CA GLN A 24 10.61 -6.48 -5.50
C GLN A 24 10.55 -5.70 -4.19
N MET A 25 9.91 -4.53 -4.19
CA MET A 25 9.70 -3.75 -2.96
C MET A 25 8.84 -4.50 -1.94
N ALA A 26 7.79 -5.18 -2.40
CA ALA A 26 6.87 -5.92 -1.55
C ALA A 26 7.56 -7.07 -0.82
N LEU A 27 8.48 -7.79 -1.47
CA LEU A 27 9.27 -8.86 -0.83
C LEU A 27 10.05 -8.34 0.39
N PHE A 28 10.65 -7.15 0.27
CA PHE A 28 11.37 -6.52 1.38
C PHE A 28 10.40 -5.97 2.43
N TYR A 29 9.44 -5.14 2.01
CA TYR A 29 8.51 -4.46 2.92
C TYR A 29 7.71 -5.43 3.77
N PHE A 30 7.20 -6.51 3.15
CA PHE A 30 6.41 -7.53 3.83
C PHE A 30 7.25 -8.65 4.44
N SER A 31 8.58 -8.54 4.51
CA SER A 31 9.40 -9.48 5.27
C SER A 31 9.10 -9.40 6.78
N GLU A 32 8.78 -8.21 7.29
CA GLU A 32 8.42 -7.98 8.68
C GLU A 32 6.91 -8.18 8.97
N PRO A 33 6.54 -8.62 10.19
CA PRO A 33 5.13 -8.81 10.57
C PRO A 33 4.30 -7.53 10.63
N SER A 34 4.91 -6.41 11.02
CA SER A 34 4.20 -5.14 11.27
C SER A 34 3.54 -4.58 10.00
N PRO A 35 4.25 -4.41 8.86
CA PRO A 35 3.63 -4.02 7.59
C PRO A 35 2.50 -4.92 7.13
N ARG A 36 2.61 -6.25 7.33
CA ARG A 36 1.55 -7.20 6.97
C ARG A 36 0.28 -6.96 7.80
N ALA A 37 0.42 -6.71 9.10
CA ALA A 37 -0.71 -6.40 9.96
C ALA A 37 -1.37 -5.07 9.57
N HIS A 38 -0.56 -4.06 9.28
CA HIS A 38 -1.04 -2.75 8.84
C HIS A 38 -1.83 -2.83 7.53
N SER A 39 -1.32 -3.55 6.51
CA SER A 39 -2.02 -3.75 5.25
C SER A 39 -3.32 -4.53 5.39
N ARG A 40 -3.38 -5.55 6.26
CA ARG A 40 -4.63 -6.27 6.54
C ARG A 40 -5.70 -5.37 7.12
N GLN A 41 -5.35 -4.51 8.08
CA GLN A 41 -6.29 -3.56 8.67
C GLN A 41 -6.86 -2.62 7.60
N PHE A 42 -6.00 -2.06 6.75
CA PHE A 42 -6.42 -1.21 5.65
C PHE A 42 -7.39 -1.88 4.68
N TYR A 43 -7.14 -3.14 4.29
CA TYR A 43 -8.09 -3.84 3.42
C TYR A 43 -9.44 -4.06 4.11
N SER A 44 -9.46 -4.33 5.42
CA SER A 44 -10.70 -4.42 6.22
C SER A 44 -11.46 -3.09 6.27
N ASP A 45 -10.74 -1.99 6.49
CA ASP A 45 -11.35 -0.66 6.58
C ASP A 45 -11.90 -0.22 5.21
N MET A 46 -11.13 -0.43 4.14
CA MET A 46 -11.56 -0.16 2.77
C MET A 46 -12.77 -0.99 2.36
N HIS A 47 -12.85 -2.24 2.80
CA HIS A 47 -14.03 -3.08 2.56
C HIS A 47 -15.27 -2.50 3.24
N THR A 48 -15.14 -2.04 4.48
CA THR A 48 -16.24 -1.38 5.22
C THR A 48 -16.70 -0.12 4.49
N CYS A 49 -15.78 0.75 4.06
CA CYS A 49 -16.14 1.95 3.30
C CYS A 49 -16.82 1.62 1.98
N ALA A 50 -16.37 0.57 1.27
CA ALA A 50 -17.01 0.13 0.03
C ALA A 50 -18.46 -0.34 0.26
N GLN A 51 -18.72 -1.08 1.35
CA GLN A 51 -20.07 -1.51 1.72
C GLN A 51 -21.00 -0.33 2.06
N GLN A 52 -20.43 0.75 2.61
CA GLN A 52 -21.16 1.96 3.00
C GLN A 52 -21.23 3.02 1.90
N ALA A 53 -20.57 2.80 0.76
CA ALA A 53 -20.36 3.79 -0.30
C ALA A 53 -19.74 5.11 0.21
N ASP A 54 -18.90 5.05 1.25
CA ASP A 54 -18.28 6.22 1.88
C ASP A 54 -16.90 6.52 1.26
N ALA A 55 -16.92 7.32 0.20
CA ALA A 55 -15.71 7.71 -0.53
C ALA A 55 -14.80 8.66 0.26
N ASP A 56 -15.36 9.51 1.12
CA ASP A 56 -14.59 10.51 1.88
C ASP A 56 -13.75 9.86 2.98
N THR A 57 -14.35 8.90 3.69
CA THR A 57 -13.63 8.09 4.68
C THR A 57 -12.60 7.20 3.99
N ALA A 58 -12.94 6.58 2.86
CA ALA A 58 -11.98 5.80 2.08
C ALA A 58 -10.75 6.62 1.67
N ARG A 59 -10.94 7.86 1.21
CA ARG A 59 -9.84 8.79 0.89
C ARG A 59 -8.94 9.03 2.11
N THR A 60 -9.54 9.28 3.26
CA THR A 60 -8.81 9.53 4.52
C THR A 60 -8.00 8.30 4.95
N ILE A 61 -8.60 7.11 4.88
CA ILE A 61 -7.93 5.83 5.17
C ILE A 61 -6.72 5.62 4.26
N VAL A 62 -6.87 5.84 2.94
CA VAL A 62 -5.77 5.72 1.98
C VAL A 62 -4.63 6.69 2.31
N GLN A 63 -4.93 7.94 2.63
CA GLN A 63 -3.92 8.94 3.03
C GLN A 63 -3.15 8.51 4.28
N ASN A 64 -3.85 8.03 5.30
CA ASN A 64 -3.26 7.56 6.56
C ASN A 64 -2.40 6.31 6.34
N MET A 65 -2.90 5.33 5.57
CA MET A 65 -2.15 4.12 5.20
C MET A 65 -0.85 4.47 4.46
N MET A 66 -0.89 5.41 3.50
CA MET A 66 0.32 5.85 2.81
C MET A 66 1.34 6.50 3.75
N ALA A 67 0.89 7.35 4.69
CA ALA A 67 1.77 7.99 5.65
C ALA A 67 2.43 6.98 6.60
N ALA A 68 1.65 6.05 7.14
CA ALA A 68 2.15 5.01 8.03
C ALA A 68 3.08 4.03 7.30
N SER A 69 2.76 3.63 6.07
CA SER A 69 3.62 2.74 5.28
C SER A 69 4.98 3.35 4.96
N ARG A 70 5.03 4.66 4.66
CA ARG A 70 6.31 5.36 4.47
C ARG A 70 7.16 5.33 5.73
N ARG A 71 6.55 5.52 6.90
CA ARG A 71 7.27 5.46 8.18
C ARG A 71 7.82 4.06 8.44
N LEU A 72 6.99 3.02 8.27
CA LEU A 72 7.44 1.62 8.41
C LEU A 72 8.59 1.28 7.46
N TRP A 73 8.52 1.75 6.22
CA TRP A 73 9.59 1.59 5.25
C TRP A 73 10.89 2.28 5.69
N GLN A 74 10.80 3.51 6.20
CA GLN A 74 11.96 4.24 6.73
C GLN A 74 12.60 3.50 7.89
N GLU A 75 11.81 3.03 8.86
CA GLU A 75 12.29 2.27 10.02
C GLU A 75 13.04 0.98 9.60
N GLN A 76 12.62 0.32 8.52
CA GLN A 76 13.30 -0.87 7.98
C GLN A 76 14.57 -0.57 7.19
N THR A 77 14.62 0.58 6.50
CA THR A 77 15.70 0.92 5.58
C THR A 77 16.78 1.79 6.19
N GLU A 78 16.48 2.56 7.23
CA GLU A 78 17.41 3.45 7.92
C GLU A 78 18.67 2.71 8.45
N PRO A 79 18.56 1.50 9.07
CA PRO A 79 19.74 0.74 9.50
C PRO A 79 20.63 0.28 8.33
N LEU A 80 20.04 -0.02 7.16
CA LEU A 80 20.78 -0.45 5.97
C LEU A 80 21.49 0.72 5.29
N THR A 81 20.98 1.95 5.47
CA THR A 81 21.51 3.15 4.84
C THR A 81 22.69 3.73 5.63
N SER A 82 22.73 3.53 6.95
CA SER A 82 23.83 3.95 7.82
C SER A 82 25.08 3.05 7.71
N LEU A 83 24.92 1.79 7.30
CA LEU A 83 26.02 0.83 7.05
C LEU A 83 26.73 1.01 5.70
N ARG A 84 26.18 1.85 4.80
CA ARG A 84 26.73 2.13 3.45
C ARG A 84 27.49 3.46 3.35
N ARG A 85 27.67 4.18 4.46
CA ARG A 85 28.45 5.44 4.53
C ARG A 85 29.76 5.22 5.25
#